data_AF-A0A2S7NZL3-F1
#
_entry.id   AF-A0A2S7NZL3-F1
#
_cell.length_a   1.000
_cell.length_b   1.000
_cell.length_c   1.000
_cell.angle_alpha   90.00
_cell.angle_beta   90.00
_cell.angle_gamma   90.00
#
_symmetry.space_group_name_H-M   'P 1'
#
loop_
_entity.id
_entity.type
_entity.pdbx_description
1 polymer ?
#
loop_
_entity_poly.entity_id
_entity_poly.type
_entity_poly.pdbx_seq_one_letter_code
_entity_poly.pdbx_strand_id
1 'polypeptide(L)'
;MQIQIFLVASTSVLYLIAAGMFSKSIWSFQYYVFAARVGSDVSEEGNGAGSYDILETVWHVDCCNPETDNGWDVFNAVLGWQNTATYGSVISYNIYWLFITFCVGCLLYEERTGSLSLQKATYDILLKIPGLKTYISKKIASKEANADQLVMAGQEQLRQDFVVQESKQTTTTSTAIYAWRSSYCVVSILRGERKGEREGERKGEGEGEGEGGNIECC
;
A
#
# COMPACT_ATOMS: atom_id res chain seq x y z
N MET A 1 -14.69 4.83 11.82
CA MET A 1 -14.74 6.30 11.61
C MET A 1 -13.66 7.04 12.40
N GLN A 2 -13.50 6.83 13.72
CA GLN A 2 -12.47 7.55 14.52
C GLN A 2 -11.01 7.25 14.08
N ILE A 3 -10.69 6.00 13.74
CA ILE A 3 -9.31 5.62 13.37
C ILE A 3 -8.87 6.18 12.01
N GLN A 4 -9.82 6.33 11.07
CA GLN A 4 -9.56 6.93 9.75
C GLN A 4 -9.23 8.41 9.88
N ILE A 5 -9.98 9.14 10.73
CA ILE A 5 -9.73 10.57 10.98
C ILE A 5 -8.36 10.75 11.64
N PHE A 6 -8.00 9.90 12.60
CA PHE A 6 -6.68 9.92 13.23
C PHE A 6 -5.54 9.73 12.20
N LEU A 7 -5.69 8.76 11.29
CA LEU A 7 -4.69 8.46 10.27
C LEU A 7 -4.58 9.60 9.23
N VAL A 8 -5.71 10.18 8.83
CA VAL A 8 -5.73 11.33 7.92
C VAL A 8 -5.11 12.57 8.57
N ALA A 9 -5.37 12.81 9.86
CA ALA A 9 -4.79 13.94 10.57
C ALA A 9 -3.27 13.81 10.76
N SER A 10 -2.77 12.61 11.09
CA SER A 10 -1.31 12.42 11.25
C SER A 10 -0.56 12.52 9.93
N THR A 11 -1.15 12.04 8.84
CA THR A 11 -0.56 12.15 7.49
C THR A 11 -0.57 13.59 6.96
N SER A 12 -1.62 14.37 7.22
CA SER A 12 -1.66 15.79 6.82
C SER A 12 -0.62 16.63 7.56
N VAL A 13 -0.42 16.38 8.85
CA VAL A 13 0.64 17.03 9.64
C VAL A 13 2.03 16.70 9.09
N LEU A 14 2.30 15.43 8.74
CA LEU A 14 3.57 15.04 8.13
C LEU A 14 3.83 15.74 6.79
N TYR A 15 2.80 15.93 5.97
CA TYR A 15 2.93 16.65 4.70
C TYR A 15 3.17 18.15 4.90
N LEU A 16 2.56 18.77 5.91
CA LEU A 16 2.79 20.18 6.25
C LEU A 16 4.22 20.42 6.74
N ILE A 17 4.72 19.57 7.66
CA ILE A 17 6.09 19.67 8.17
C ILE A 17 7.11 19.52 7.04
N ALA A 18 6.91 18.53 6.16
CA ALA A 18 7.78 18.35 5.00
C ALA A 18 7.76 19.56 4.05
N ALA A 19 6.60 20.17 3.81
CA ALA A 19 6.49 21.41 3.02
C ALA A 19 7.25 22.58 3.68
N GLY A 20 7.09 22.73 5.00
CA GLY A 20 7.77 23.77 5.78
C GLY A 20 9.29 23.62 5.77
N MET A 21 9.78 22.39 5.98
CA MET A 21 11.21 22.09 5.91
C MET A 21 11.79 22.37 4.51
N PHE A 22 11.08 22.00 3.45
CA PHE A 22 11.54 22.24 2.08
C PHE A 22 11.65 23.74 1.77
N SER A 23 10.63 24.52 2.13
CA SER A 23 10.63 25.98 1.96
C SER A 23 11.77 26.65 2.74
N LYS A 24 12.01 26.21 3.98
CA LYS A 24 13.12 26.72 4.82
C LYS A 24 14.49 26.39 4.25
N SER A 25 14.70 25.22 3.67
CA SER A 25 15.98 24.88 3.03
C SER A 25 16.30 25.85 1.89
N ILE A 26 15.31 26.14 1.03
CA ILE A 26 15.48 27.07 -0.09
C ILE A 26 15.74 28.50 0.39
N TRP A 27 15.03 28.93 1.43
CA TRP A 27 15.28 30.21 2.09
C TRP A 27 16.70 30.31 2.65
N SER A 28 17.17 29.26 3.35
CA SER A 28 18.53 29.21 3.92
C SER A 28 19.62 29.31 2.85
N PHE A 29 19.42 28.71 1.67
CA PHE A 29 20.35 28.85 0.55
C PHE A 29 20.41 30.28 0.01
N GLN A 30 19.27 30.94 -0.15
CA GLN A 30 19.23 32.34 -0.60
C GLN A 30 19.86 33.27 0.43
N TYR A 31 19.52 33.08 1.70
CA TYR A 31 20.11 33.85 2.79
C TYR A 31 21.63 33.68 2.86
N TYR A 32 22.15 32.46 2.67
CA TYR A 32 23.59 32.21 2.62
C TYR A 32 24.27 32.96 1.46
N VAL A 33 23.67 32.95 0.27
CA VAL A 33 24.19 33.68 -0.90
C VAL A 33 24.19 35.19 -0.65
N PHE A 34 23.13 35.71 -0.02
CA PHE A 34 23.04 37.12 0.36
C PHE A 34 24.11 37.50 1.41
N ALA A 35 24.22 36.73 2.48
CA ALA A 35 25.22 36.94 3.55
C ALA A 35 26.66 36.89 3.02
N ALA A 36 26.94 36.01 2.05
CA ALA A 36 28.24 35.93 1.37
C ALA A 36 28.54 37.16 0.51
N ARG A 37 27.52 37.82 -0.06
CA ARG A 37 27.69 39.04 -0.88
C ARG A 37 27.88 40.31 -0.05
N VAL A 38 27.18 40.42 1.08
CA VAL A 38 27.21 41.65 1.91
C VAL A 38 28.40 41.66 2.88
N GLY A 39 28.99 40.49 3.18
CA GLY A 39 30.15 40.39 4.05
C GLY A 39 29.76 40.19 5.52
N SER A 40 29.20 39.02 5.82
CA SER A 40 29.11 38.36 7.14
C SER A 40 28.45 39.10 8.31
N ASP A 41 27.84 40.28 8.14
CA ASP A 41 27.09 40.97 9.22
C ASP A 41 25.77 41.55 8.70
N VAL A 42 24.90 40.67 8.18
CA VAL A 42 23.50 40.97 7.80
C VAL A 42 22.54 40.21 8.71
N SER A 43 22.96 40.03 9.96
CA SER A 43 22.15 39.41 11.01
C SER A 43 21.03 40.38 11.36
N GLU A 44 19.86 40.16 10.77
CA GLU A 44 18.64 40.80 11.20
C GLU A 44 18.14 40.17 12.51
N GLU A 45 18.88 40.47 13.58
CA GLU A 45 18.51 40.14 14.95
C GLU A 45 17.53 41.22 15.46
N GLY A 46 16.29 41.20 14.98
CA GLY A 46 15.23 42.03 15.55
C GLY A 46 13.90 42.11 14.79
N ASN A 47 12.97 42.89 15.35
CA ASN A 47 11.69 43.32 14.75
C ASN A 47 11.85 44.67 14.01
N GLY A 48 13.05 44.99 13.52
CA GLY A 48 13.36 46.23 12.82
C GLY A 48 13.39 46.06 11.31
N ALA A 49 13.36 47.17 10.56
CA ALA A 49 13.50 47.16 9.11
C ALA A 49 14.89 46.67 8.70
N GLY A 50 14.98 45.38 8.45
CA GLY A 50 16.26 44.74 8.31
C GLY A 50 16.98 44.87 6.97
N SER A 51 18.21 44.40 6.95
CA SER A 51 19.10 44.07 5.85
C SER A 51 18.61 42.79 5.18
N TYR A 52 17.63 42.94 4.31
CA TYR A 52 17.19 41.90 3.38
C TYR A 52 17.30 42.36 1.94
N ASP A 53 17.40 41.41 1.01
CA ASP A 53 17.41 41.72 -0.41
C ASP A 53 15.99 42.07 -0.90
N ILE A 54 15.72 43.37 -1.03
CA ILE A 54 14.42 43.90 -1.46
C ILE A 54 14.00 43.35 -2.84
N LEU A 55 14.95 42.94 -3.69
CA LEU A 55 14.66 42.39 -5.02
C LEU A 55 14.18 40.95 -4.96
N GLU A 56 14.63 40.17 -3.98
CA GLU A 56 14.28 38.75 -3.82
C GLU A 56 13.20 38.50 -2.75
N THR A 57 12.88 39.50 -1.91
CA THR A 57 11.82 39.43 -0.90
C THR A 57 10.44 39.75 -1.48
N VAL A 58 9.44 38.97 -1.07
CA VAL A 58 8.02 39.19 -1.41
C VAL A 58 7.34 40.02 -0.34
N TRP A 59 7.60 39.68 0.93
CA TRP A 59 7.08 40.41 2.08
C TRP A 59 8.08 40.37 3.24
N HIS A 60 7.98 41.39 4.08
CA HIS A 60 8.63 41.49 5.38
C HIS A 60 7.57 42.02 6.35
N VAL A 61 7.46 41.43 7.54
CA VAL A 61 6.45 41.80 8.54
C VAL A 61 7.15 42.03 9.86
N ASP A 62 7.19 43.25 10.37
CA ASP A 62 7.98 43.59 11.58
C ASP A 62 7.48 42.94 12.90
N CYS A 63 6.38 42.19 12.88
CA CYS A 63 5.90 41.41 14.02
C CYS A 63 5.96 39.91 13.70
N CYS A 64 6.02 39.07 14.75
CA CYS A 64 5.99 37.61 14.61
C CYS A 64 7.31 37.00 14.13
N ASN A 65 8.43 37.51 14.66
CA ASN A 65 9.75 36.94 14.42
C ASN A 65 9.89 35.60 15.20
N PRO A 66 10.21 34.48 14.53
CA PRO A 66 10.39 33.19 15.17
C PRO A 66 11.56 33.13 16.17
N GLU A 67 12.52 34.07 16.11
CA GLU A 67 13.69 34.08 17.01
C GLU A 67 13.46 34.89 18.30
N THR A 68 12.61 35.93 18.27
CA THR A 68 12.40 36.83 19.42
C THR A 68 11.04 36.68 20.08
N ASP A 69 10.00 36.22 19.36
CA ASP A 69 8.64 36.10 19.89
C ASP A 69 8.27 34.64 20.20
N ASN A 70 7.87 34.39 21.46
CA ASN A 70 7.46 33.08 21.92
C ASN A 70 6.20 32.58 21.15
N GLY A 71 6.32 31.41 20.49
CA GLY A 71 5.22 30.71 19.82
C GLY A 71 5.28 30.72 18.28
N TRP A 72 5.98 31.69 17.68
CA TRP A 72 6.15 31.75 16.22
C TRP A 72 7.20 30.76 15.70
N ASP A 73 8.11 30.31 16.55
CA ASP A 73 9.05 29.21 16.26
C ASP A 73 8.32 27.89 15.90
N VAL A 74 7.16 27.62 16.51
CA VAL A 74 6.38 26.42 16.16
C VAL A 74 5.83 26.51 14.74
N PHE A 75 5.34 27.68 14.33
CA PHE A 75 4.88 27.90 12.95
C PHE A 75 6.03 27.93 11.96
N ASN A 76 7.20 28.40 12.38
CA ASN A 76 8.42 28.31 11.59
C ASN A 76 8.86 26.84 11.39
N ALA A 77 8.85 26.03 12.44
CA ALA A 77 9.22 24.63 12.37
C ALA A 77 8.20 23.77 11.59
N VAL A 78 6.89 24.03 11.75
CA VAL A 78 5.82 23.19 11.19
C VAL A 78 5.38 23.68 9.81
N LEU A 79 5.16 24.98 9.63
CA LEU A 79 4.65 25.53 8.37
C LEU A 79 5.76 26.14 7.51
N GLY A 80 6.96 26.36 8.05
CA GLY A 80 8.01 27.10 7.37
C GLY A 80 7.77 28.60 7.35
N TRP A 81 6.94 29.12 8.25
CA TRP A 81 6.64 30.55 8.37
C TRP A 81 7.91 31.35 8.64
N GLN A 82 8.20 32.36 7.82
CA GLN A 82 9.30 33.30 8.03
C GLN A 82 8.82 34.74 7.95
N ASN A 83 9.44 35.59 8.77
CA ASN A 83 9.17 37.02 8.83
C ASN A 83 9.48 37.70 7.49
N THR A 84 10.64 37.35 6.92
CA THR A 84 11.08 37.74 5.58
C THR A 84 10.90 36.57 4.62
N ALA A 85 9.88 36.61 3.77
CA ALA A 85 9.71 35.59 2.74
C ALA A 85 10.32 36.02 1.42
N THR A 86 11.01 35.09 0.77
CA THR A 86 11.63 35.29 -0.53
C THR A 86 10.83 34.62 -1.64
N TYR A 87 10.97 35.07 -2.88
CA TYR A 87 10.27 34.46 -4.02
C TYR A 87 10.55 32.96 -4.10
N GLY A 88 11.79 32.54 -3.86
CA GLY A 88 12.12 31.13 -3.95
C GLY A 88 11.52 30.29 -2.83
N SER A 89 11.37 30.80 -1.60
CA SER A 89 10.70 30.04 -0.54
C SER A 89 9.21 29.83 -0.87
N VAL A 90 8.51 30.89 -1.31
CA VAL A 90 7.10 30.83 -1.71
C VAL A 90 6.89 29.90 -2.91
N ILE A 91 7.72 30.03 -3.95
CA ILE A 91 7.64 29.18 -5.14
C ILE A 91 7.94 27.73 -4.77
N SER A 92 8.94 27.46 -3.93
CA SER A 92 9.29 26.10 -3.51
C SER A 92 8.16 25.42 -2.75
N TYR A 93 7.41 26.15 -1.92
CA TYR A 93 6.23 25.64 -1.23
C TYR A 93 5.12 25.23 -2.22
N ASN A 94 4.86 26.05 -3.23
CA ASN A 94 3.90 25.74 -4.29
C ASN A 94 4.33 24.52 -5.11
N ILE A 95 5.61 24.46 -5.50
CA ILE A 95 6.17 23.32 -6.24
C ILE A 95 6.07 22.03 -5.43
N TYR A 96 6.31 22.07 -4.11
CA TYR A 96 6.16 20.92 -3.25
C TYR A 96 4.72 20.36 -3.28
N TRP A 97 3.72 21.23 -3.18
CA TRP A 97 2.32 20.79 -3.26
C TRP A 97 1.96 20.23 -4.62
N LEU A 98 2.40 20.86 -5.70
CA LEU A 98 2.24 20.32 -7.06
C LEU A 98 2.89 18.93 -7.19
N PHE A 99 4.08 18.74 -6.62
CA PHE A 99 4.77 17.47 -6.62
C PHE A 99 4.00 16.39 -5.83
N ILE A 100 3.49 16.71 -4.64
CA ILE A 100 2.68 15.77 -3.85
C ILE A 100 1.37 15.42 -4.55
N THR A 101 0.64 16.39 -5.08
CA THR A 101 -0.59 16.15 -5.84
C THR A 101 -0.32 15.29 -7.08
N PHE A 102 0.80 15.53 -7.77
CA PHE A 102 1.24 14.70 -8.89
C PHE A 102 1.54 13.26 -8.44
N CYS A 103 2.37 13.07 -7.40
CA CYS A 103 2.72 11.75 -6.87
C CYS A 103 1.48 10.95 -6.43
N VAL A 104 0.57 11.57 -5.67
CA VAL A 104 -0.67 10.94 -5.21
C VAL A 104 -1.59 10.64 -6.39
N GLY A 105 -1.76 11.59 -7.32
CA GLY A 105 -2.59 11.40 -8.51
C GLY A 105 -2.08 10.24 -9.38
N CYS A 106 -0.77 10.11 -9.50
CA CYS A 106 -0.17 9.03 -10.24
C CYS A 106 -0.25 7.66 -9.52
N LEU A 107 -0.11 7.60 -8.19
CA LEU A 107 -0.38 6.39 -7.39
C LEU A 107 -1.85 5.95 -7.54
N LEU A 108 -2.78 6.90 -7.49
CA LEU A 108 -4.21 6.63 -7.68
C LEU A 108 -4.49 6.13 -9.12
N TYR A 109 -3.80 6.70 -10.11
CA TYR A 109 -3.92 6.28 -11.50
C TYR A 109 -3.44 4.83 -11.73
N GLU A 110 -2.38 4.43 -11.03
CA GLU A 110 -1.86 3.06 -11.05
C GLU A 110 -2.89 2.06 -10.51
N GLU A 111 -3.53 2.38 -9.37
CA GLU A 111 -4.59 1.56 -8.78
C GLU A 111 -5.79 1.37 -9.74
N ARG A 112 -6.15 2.42 -10.50
CA ARG A 112 -7.29 2.38 -11.42
C ARG A 112 -7.01 1.70 -12.75
N THR A 113 -5.79 1.87 -13.28
CA THR A 113 -5.44 1.43 -14.65
C THR A 113 -4.65 0.12 -14.64
N GLY A 114 -4.14 -0.33 -13.48
CA GLY A 114 -3.29 -1.53 -13.36
C GLY A 114 -1.96 -1.41 -14.11
N SER A 115 -1.58 -0.20 -14.51
CA SER A 115 -0.41 0.09 -15.32
C SER A 115 0.63 0.85 -14.48
N LEU A 116 1.80 0.23 -14.28
CA LEU A 116 2.97 0.76 -13.56
C LEU A 116 3.66 1.92 -14.33
N SER A 117 2.91 2.90 -14.82
CA SER A 117 3.47 3.97 -15.67
C SER A 117 4.42 4.89 -14.89
N LEU A 118 4.24 5.05 -13.57
CA LEU A 118 5.12 5.86 -12.72
C LEU A 118 6.52 5.29 -12.60
N GLN A 119 6.63 3.99 -12.34
CA GLN A 119 7.92 3.32 -12.32
C GLN A 119 8.60 3.54 -13.67
N LYS A 120 7.88 3.32 -14.78
CA LYS A 120 8.45 3.51 -16.13
C LYS A 120 8.88 4.96 -16.38
N ALA A 121 8.08 5.96 -16.01
CA ALA A 121 8.43 7.37 -16.20
C ALA A 121 9.62 7.82 -15.34
N THR A 122 9.68 7.39 -14.08
CA THR A 122 10.81 7.67 -13.19
C THR A 122 12.09 6.97 -13.64
N TYR A 123 12.00 5.71 -14.08
CA TYR A 123 13.14 4.99 -14.67
C TYR A 123 13.59 5.63 -15.98
N ASP A 124 12.70 6.12 -16.82
CA ASP A 124 13.07 6.77 -18.07
C ASP A 124 13.86 8.07 -17.83
N ILE A 125 13.45 8.86 -16.83
CA ILE A 125 14.20 10.04 -16.38
C ILE A 125 15.54 9.62 -15.78
N LEU A 126 15.57 8.60 -14.93
CA LEU A 126 16.78 8.15 -14.25
C LEU A 126 17.79 7.50 -15.21
N LEU A 127 17.31 6.82 -16.26
CA LEU A 127 18.13 6.26 -17.33
C LEU A 127 18.74 7.37 -18.20
N LYS A 128 18.15 8.56 -18.30
CA LYS A 128 18.76 9.68 -19.06
C LYS A 128 20.06 10.19 -18.45
N ILE A 129 20.35 9.89 -17.18
CA ILE A 129 21.58 10.32 -16.52
C ILE A 129 22.76 9.43 -16.99
N PRO A 130 23.78 9.99 -17.67
CA PRO A 130 24.93 9.22 -18.13
C PRO A 130 25.74 8.72 -16.92
N GLY A 131 25.85 7.40 -16.78
CA GLY A 131 26.63 6.73 -15.73
C GLY A 131 25.86 5.73 -14.89
N LEU A 132 24.53 5.92 -14.71
CA LEU A 132 23.72 5.04 -13.86
C LEU A 132 22.97 3.95 -14.65
N LYS A 133 22.92 4.06 -15.99
CA LYS A 133 22.19 3.15 -16.90
C LYS A 133 22.46 1.67 -16.63
N THR A 134 23.73 1.26 -16.63
CA THR A 134 24.11 -0.15 -16.51
C THR A 134 23.72 -0.75 -15.15
N TYR A 135 23.82 0.05 -14.09
CA TYR A 135 23.42 -0.38 -12.74
C TYR A 135 21.90 -0.52 -12.63
N ILE A 136 21.16 0.45 -13.18
CA ILE A 136 19.68 0.44 -13.16
C ILE A 136 19.14 -0.73 -13.99
N SER A 137 19.64 -0.94 -15.21
CA SER A 137 19.20 -2.05 -16.07
C SER A 137 19.42 -3.40 -15.41
N LYS A 138 20.56 -3.61 -14.73
CA LYS A 138 20.80 -4.84 -13.95
C LYS A 138 19.79 -5.01 -12.82
N LYS A 139 19.49 -3.92 -12.10
CA LYS A 139 18.55 -3.95 -10.97
C LYS A 139 17.11 -4.23 -11.42
N ILE A 140 16.70 -3.66 -12.56
CA ILE A 140 15.39 -3.94 -13.18
C ILE A 140 15.28 -5.42 -13.56
N ALA A 141 16.26 -5.95 -14.28
CA ALA A 141 16.27 -7.36 -14.68
C ALA A 141 16.19 -8.31 -13.46
N SER A 142 16.89 -7.97 -12.36
CA SER A 142 16.80 -8.75 -11.12
C SER A 142 15.43 -8.65 -10.43
N LYS A 143 14.77 -7.50 -10.51
CA LYS A 143 13.43 -7.30 -9.92
C LYS A 143 12.37 -8.07 -10.72
N GLU A 144 12.48 -8.09 -12.05
CA GLU A 144 11.63 -8.89 -12.95
C GLU A 144 11.79 -10.39 -12.67
N ALA A 145 13.04 -10.89 -12.63
CA ALA A 145 13.30 -12.30 -12.32
C ALA A 145 12.76 -12.74 -10.95
N ASN A 146 12.89 -11.89 -9.93
CA ASN A 146 12.34 -12.17 -8.61
C ASN A 146 10.79 -12.12 -8.59
N ALA A 147 10.18 -11.20 -9.33
CA ALA A 147 8.72 -11.10 -9.43
C ALA A 147 8.13 -12.35 -10.09
N ASP A 148 8.75 -12.85 -11.15
CA ASP A 148 8.33 -14.09 -11.82
C ASP A 148 8.42 -15.28 -10.87
N GLN A 149 9.51 -15.40 -10.10
CA GLN A 149 9.64 -16.46 -9.08
C GLN A 149 8.55 -16.38 -8.01
N LEU A 150 8.20 -15.18 -7.53
CA LEU A 150 7.15 -14.98 -6.52
C LEU A 150 5.76 -15.32 -7.05
N VAL A 151 5.44 -14.98 -8.30
CA VAL A 151 4.15 -15.33 -8.93
C VAL A 151 4.02 -16.84 -9.08
N MET A 152 5.08 -17.52 -9.54
CA MET A 152 5.09 -18.98 -9.67
C MET A 152 4.91 -19.66 -8.31
N ALA A 153 5.59 -19.17 -7.27
CA ALA A 153 5.42 -19.69 -5.91
C ALA A 153 3.99 -19.48 -5.38
N GLY A 154 3.40 -18.30 -5.60
CA GLY A 154 2.02 -18.01 -5.20
C GLY A 154 0.98 -18.86 -5.92
N GLN A 155 1.18 -19.13 -7.22
CA GLN A 155 0.31 -20.03 -7.99
C GLN A 155 0.35 -21.47 -7.46
N GLU A 156 1.52 -21.95 -7.06
CA GLU A 156 1.66 -23.28 -6.45
C GLU A 156 0.99 -23.35 -5.08
N GLN A 157 1.10 -22.31 -4.25
CA GLN A 157 0.39 -22.25 -2.96
C GLN A 157 -1.14 -22.31 -3.13
N LEU A 158 -1.70 -21.51 -4.05
CA LEU A 158 -3.13 -21.54 -4.34
C LEU A 158 -3.59 -22.91 -4.87
N ARG A 159 -2.75 -23.57 -5.68
CA ARG A 159 -3.01 -24.93 -6.18
C ARG A 159 -3.05 -25.94 -5.03
N GLN A 160 -2.11 -25.86 -4.09
CA GLN A 160 -2.07 -26.76 -2.93
C GLN A 160 -3.26 -26.55 -2.01
N ASP A 161 -3.65 -25.30 -1.75
CA ASP A 161 -4.83 -24.99 -0.94
C ASP A 161 -6.12 -25.56 -1.53
N PHE A 162 -6.28 -25.53 -2.85
CA PHE A 162 -7.43 -26.11 -3.55
C PHE A 162 -7.49 -27.64 -3.40
N VAL A 163 -6.37 -28.34 -3.58
CA VAL A 163 -6.27 -29.82 -3.43
C VAL A 163 -6.56 -30.26 -1.99
N VAL A 164 -6.04 -29.52 -1.00
CA VAL A 164 -6.30 -29.80 0.42
C VAL A 164 -7.78 -29.60 0.75
N GLN A 165 -8.45 -28.61 0.14
CA GLN A 165 -9.89 -28.42 0.32
C GLN A 165 -10.72 -29.59 -0.24
N GLU A 166 -10.37 -30.06 -1.43
CA GLU A 166 -11.07 -31.16 -2.11
C GLU A 166 -10.98 -32.47 -1.32
N SER A 167 -9.80 -32.76 -0.74
CA SER A 167 -9.62 -33.93 0.13
C SER A 167 -10.48 -33.86 1.41
N LYS A 168 -10.55 -32.70 2.08
CA LYS A 168 -11.37 -32.52 3.28
C LYS A 168 -12.87 -32.69 3.01
N GLN A 169 -13.36 -32.22 1.86
CA GLN A 169 -14.76 -32.37 1.44
C GLN A 169 -15.09 -33.85 1.22
N THR A 170 -14.22 -34.58 0.52
CA THR A 170 -14.43 -36.00 0.17
C THR A 170 -14.45 -36.89 1.41
N THR A 171 -13.57 -36.65 2.39
CA THR A 171 -13.55 -37.39 3.66
C THR A 171 -14.77 -37.09 4.54
N THR A 172 -15.22 -35.84 4.60
CA THR A 172 -16.43 -35.44 5.36
C THR A 172 -17.69 -36.05 4.77
N THR A 173 -17.80 -36.07 3.44
CA THR A 173 -18.96 -36.67 2.75
C THR A 173 -19.00 -38.18 2.97
N SER A 174 -17.85 -38.85 2.92
CA SER A 174 -17.75 -40.29 3.18
C SER A 174 -18.15 -40.63 4.63
N THR A 175 -17.60 -39.95 5.63
CA THR A 175 -17.98 -40.17 7.05
C THR A 175 -19.43 -39.83 7.34
N ALA A 176 -20.00 -38.78 6.74
CA ALA A 176 -21.42 -38.46 6.86
C ALA A 176 -22.32 -39.55 6.23
N ILE A 177 -21.93 -40.11 5.08
CA ILE A 177 -22.64 -41.23 4.43
C ILE A 177 -22.59 -42.50 5.28
N TYR A 178 -21.44 -42.86 5.84
CA TYR A 178 -21.30 -44.01 6.74
C TYR A 178 -22.12 -43.83 8.03
N ALA A 179 -22.11 -42.63 8.62
CA ALA A 179 -22.92 -42.32 9.80
C ALA A 179 -24.43 -42.38 9.51
N TRP A 180 -24.86 -41.86 8.35
CA TRP A 180 -26.25 -41.93 7.91
C TRP A 180 -26.70 -43.38 7.68
N ARG A 181 -25.92 -44.19 6.95
CA ARG A 181 -26.22 -45.63 6.75
C ARG A 181 -26.33 -46.40 8.07
N SER A 182 -25.46 -46.11 9.04
CA SER A 182 -25.50 -46.75 10.37
C SER A 182 -26.78 -46.41 11.14
N SER A 183 -27.23 -45.15 11.13
CA SER A 183 -28.48 -44.75 11.79
C SER A 183 -29.72 -45.33 11.12
N TYR A 184 -29.76 -45.42 9.79
CA TYR A 184 -30.91 -46.04 9.09
C TYR A 184 -31.00 -47.55 9.38
N CYS A 185 -29.87 -48.25 9.44
CA CYS A 185 -29.84 -49.68 9.78
C CYS A 185 -30.39 -49.95 11.19
N VAL A 186 -29.98 -49.15 12.19
CA VAL A 186 -30.47 -49.26 13.57
C VAL A 186 -31.96 -48.92 13.68
N VAL A 187 -32.44 -47.91 12.95
CA VAL A 187 -33.87 -47.56 12.92
C VAL A 187 -34.69 -48.64 12.21
N SER A 188 -34.19 -49.27 11.14
CA SER A 188 -34.89 -50.39 10.48
C SER A 188 -34.96 -51.63 11.36
N ILE A 189 -33.96 -51.90 12.20
CA ILE A 189 -33.96 -53.01 13.16
C ILE A 189 -34.95 -52.76 14.31
N LEU A 190 -35.06 -51.52 14.79
CA LEU A 190 -35.99 -51.15 15.86
C LEU A 190 -37.45 -51.01 15.41
N ARG A 191 -37.72 -50.83 14.11
CA ARG A 191 -39.09 -50.57 13.59
C ARG A 191 -39.92 -51.80 13.26
N GLY A 192 -39.37 -53.01 13.35
CA GLY A 192 -40.16 -54.26 13.36
C GLY A 192 -41.34 -54.30 12.39
N GLU A 193 -41.13 -54.00 11.10
CA GLU A 193 -42.19 -54.15 10.10
C GLU A 193 -42.28 -55.61 9.64
N ARG A 194 -43.28 -56.31 10.19
CA ARG A 194 -43.96 -57.42 9.51
C ARG A 194 -44.53 -56.92 8.19
N LYS A 195 -43.97 -57.33 7.05
CA LYS A 195 -44.66 -57.52 5.75
C LYS A 195 -43.79 -58.54 4.99
N GLY A 196 -44.23 -59.77 4.77
CA GLY A 196 -45.49 -60.10 4.11
C GLY A 196 -45.23 -60.17 2.62
N GLU A 197 -44.76 -61.34 2.20
CA GLU A 197 -44.69 -61.94 0.86
C GLU A 197 -45.63 -61.30 -0.20
N ARG A 198 -45.07 -60.89 -1.36
CA ARG A 198 -45.62 -61.23 -2.67
C ARG A 198 -44.71 -60.86 -3.85
N GLU A 199 -44.57 -61.86 -4.71
CA GLU A 199 -44.04 -61.95 -6.08
C GLU A 199 -44.31 -60.75 -7.01
N GLY A 200 -43.47 -60.64 -8.05
CA GLY A 200 -43.94 -60.14 -9.35
C GLY A 200 -42.98 -59.26 -10.15
N GLU A 201 -41.98 -59.88 -10.79
CA GLU A 201 -41.70 -59.77 -12.22
C GLU A 201 -41.66 -58.37 -12.91
N ARG A 202 -40.46 -57.90 -13.31
CA ARG A 202 -40.07 -57.74 -14.74
C ARG A 202 -38.60 -57.29 -14.98
N LYS A 203 -37.85 -58.21 -15.64
CA LYS A 203 -36.87 -58.09 -16.75
C LYS A 203 -36.14 -56.75 -16.95
N GLY A 204 -34.81 -56.66 -16.95
CA GLY A 204 -33.81 -57.22 -17.92
C GLY A 204 -33.14 -56.01 -18.61
N GLU A 205 -31.85 -55.88 -18.94
CA GLU A 205 -30.66 -56.72 -19.21
C GLU A 205 -29.41 -55.89 -18.77
N GLY A 206 -28.37 -56.45 -18.12
CA GLY A 206 -27.17 -57.11 -18.70
C GLY A 206 -26.00 -56.09 -18.76
N GLU A 207 -24.73 -56.29 -18.40
CA GLU A 207 -23.78 -57.34 -17.94
C GLU A 207 -22.63 -56.54 -17.24
N GLY A 208 -21.74 -56.99 -16.37
CA GLY A 208 -21.33 -58.31 -15.86
C GLY A 208 -20.20 -58.16 -14.82
N GLU A 209 -20.12 -59.18 -13.96
CA GLU A 209 -18.98 -59.76 -13.19
C GLU A 209 -18.12 -58.93 -12.21
N GLY A 210 -18.00 -59.48 -10.98
CA GLY A 210 -16.98 -59.08 -10.00
C GLY A 210 -17.24 -59.52 -8.55
N GLU A 211 -17.29 -60.84 -8.31
CA GLU A 211 -17.04 -61.60 -7.07
C GLU A 211 -17.24 -60.99 -5.66
N GLY A 212 -18.19 -61.59 -4.93
CA GLY A 212 -17.89 -62.42 -3.74
C GLY A 212 -17.15 -61.79 -2.56
N GLY A 213 -17.90 -61.45 -1.51
CA GLY A 213 -17.34 -61.16 -0.20
C GLY A 213 -18.42 -61.08 0.87
N ASN A 214 -18.86 -62.25 1.34
CA ASN A 214 -19.73 -62.40 2.50
C ASN A 214 -19.00 -61.83 3.73
N ILE A 215 -19.56 -60.81 4.38
CA ILE A 215 -19.06 -60.33 5.67
C ILE A 215 -20.20 -60.50 6.67
N GLU A 216 -20.11 -61.61 7.41
CA GLU A 216 -20.77 -61.78 8.71
C GLU A 216 -20.50 -60.54 9.57
N CYS A 217 -21.57 -59.94 10.09
CA CYS A 217 -21.47 -58.95 11.14
C CYS A 217 -20.95 -59.61 12.41
N CYS A 218 -19.76 -59.19 12.87
CA CYS A 218 -19.43 -59.10 14.29
C CYS A 218 -19.69 -57.67 14.78
#